data_AF-A0A9E1HYS1-F1
#
_entry.id   AF-A0A9E1HYS1-F1
#
_cell.length_a   1.000
_cell.length_b   1.000
_cell.length_c   1.000
_cell.angle_alpha   90.00
_cell.angle_beta   90.00
_cell.angle_gamma   90.00
#
_symmetry.space_group_name_H-M   'P 1'
#
loop_
_entity.id
_entity.type
_entity.pdbx_description
1 polymer ?
#
loop_
_entity_poly.entity_id
_entity_poly.type
_entity_poly.pdbx_seq_one_letter_code
_entity_poly.pdbx_strand_id
1 'polypeptide(L)'
;MNYIVFDLEWNQCPYGKEKENKKLPFEIIEIGAVKLDENRNVIDSFQEIVKPAVYHRLHFRTKEILGITSNRLEEGIPFKAAVKKFLEWCGTDVKFCT
;
A
#
# COMPACT_ATOMS: atom_id res chain seq x y z
N MET A 1 -17.14 15.71 -6.49
CA MET A 1 -16.94 14.26 -6.70
C MET A 1 -15.67 13.98 -7.49
N ASN A 2 -14.64 13.47 -6.81
CA ASN A 2 -13.42 12.95 -7.45
C ASN A 2 -13.41 11.40 -7.43
N TYR A 3 -12.64 10.78 -8.33
CA TYR A 3 -12.41 9.34 -8.31
C TYR A 3 -11.01 9.04 -7.78
N ILE A 4 -10.90 8.04 -6.92
CA ILE A 4 -9.63 7.55 -6.38
C ILE A 4 -9.43 6.15 -6.92
N VAL A 5 -8.59 6.00 -7.94
CA VAL A 5 -8.14 4.69 -8.42
C VAL A 5 -6.91 4.34 -7.60
N PHE A 6 -6.98 3.28 -6.81
CA PHE A 6 -5.88 2.90 -5.93
C PHE A 6 -5.56 1.41 -6.09
N ASP A 7 -4.30 1.11 -5.83
CA ASP A 7 -3.75 -0.24 -5.83
C ASP A 7 -2.92 -0.42 -4.56
N LEU A 8 -2.98 -1.62 -3.99
CA LEU A 8 -2.30 -1.94 -2.74
C LEU A 8 -1.35 -3.09 -2.98
N GLU A 9 -0.10 -2.91 -2.55
CA GLU A 9 0.86 -4.00 -2.55
C GLU A 9 1.00 -4.55 -1.14
N TRP A 10 1.09 -5.87 -1.02
CA TRP A 10 1.20 -6.54 0.27
C TRP A 10 2.34 -7.56 0.32
N ASN A 11 2.94 -7.67 1.51
CA ASN A 11 3.85 -8.74 1.85
C ASN A 11 3.11 -9.90 2.49
N GLN A 12 3.65 -11.10 2.32
CA GLN A 12 3.15 -12.34 2.91
C GLN A 12 4.24 -12.98 3.76
N CYS A 13 3.86 -13.98 4.58
CA CYS A 13 4.83 -14.71 5.39
C CYS A 13 5.99 -15.26 4.53
N PRO A 14 7.23 -14.79 4.74
CA PRO A 14 8.39 -15.19 3.93
C PRO A 14 8.82 -16.62 4.19
N TYR A 15 8.30 -17.26 5.25
CA TYR A 15 8.67 -18.60 5.70
C TYR A 15 7.63 -19.67 5.36
N GLY A 16 6.63 -19.34 4.53
CA GLY A 16 5.57 -20.24 4.10
C GLY A 16 4.32 -20.23 4.97
N LYS A 17 3.22 -20.80 4.43
CA LYS A 17 1.87 -20.78 5.04
C LYS A 17 1.80 -21.40 6.44
N GLU A 18 2.62 -22.38 6.73
CA GLU A 18 2.61 -23.05 8.05
C GLU A 18 3.11 -22.14 9.19
N LYS A 19 3.91 -21.12 8.84
CA LYS A 19 4.51 -20.18 9.79
C LYS A 19 3.84 -18.80 9.75
N GLU A 20 2.78 -18.64 8.97
CA GLU A 20 2.06 -17.38 8.88
C GLU A 20 1.24 -17.10 10.15
N ASN A 21 1.12 -15.83 10.51
CA ASN A 21 0.14 -15.42 11.49
C ASN A 21 -1.25 -15.52 10.85
N LYS A 22 -2.04 -16.51 11.24
CA LYS A 22 -3.40 -16.74 10.70
C LYS A 22 -4.34 -15.54 10.85
N LYS A 23 -4.09 -14.64 11.80
CA LYS A 23 -4.90 -13.42 11.99
C LYS A 23 -4.48 -12.28 11.04
N LEU A 24 -3.29 -12.36 10.47
CA LEU A 24 -2.74 -11.35 9.56
C LEU A 24 -1.84 -12.06 8.52
N PRO A 25 -2.43 -12.76 7.53
CA PRO A 25 -1.66 -13.49 6.53
C PRO A 25 -0.91 -12.54 5.56
N PHE A 26 -1.41 -11.32 5.40
CA PHE A 26 -0.85 -10.29 4.53
C PHE A 26 -0.74 -8.95 5.27
N GLU A 27 0.31 -8.20 4.96
CA GLU A 27 0.49 -6.82 5.39
C GLU A 27 0.66 -5.91 4.19
N ILE A 28 -0.11 -4.82 4.14
CA ILE A 28 0.08 -3.78 3.12
C ILE A 28 1.46 -3.15 3.32
N ILE A 29 2.23 -3.06 2.24
CA ILE A 29 3.58 -2.49 2.18
C ILE A 29 3.67 -1.26 1.28
N GLU A 30 2.66 -1.01 0.44
CA GLU A 30 2.54 0.20 -0.34
C GLU A 30 1.08 0.55 -0.61
N ILE A 31 0.80 1.85 -0.64
CA ILE A 31 -0.46 2.41 -1.13
C ILE A 31 -0.13 3.29 -2.33
N GLY A 32 -0.54 2.87 -3.53
CA GLY A 32 -0.45 3.65 -4.76
C GLY A 32 -1.83 4.13 -5.18
N ALA A 33 -1.97 5.38 -5.60
CA ALA A 33 -3.25 5.89 -6.11
C ALA A 33 -3.09 7.06 -7.09
N VAL A 34 -4.11 7.23 -7.93
CA VAL A 34 -4.31 8.41 -8.76
C VAL A 34 -5.70 9.00 -8.49
N LYS A 35 -5.76 10.33 -8.44
CA LYS A 35 -6.99 11.09 -8.27
C LYS A 35 -7.43 11.60 -9.63
N LEU A 36 -8.69 11.35 -9.98
CA LEU A 36 -9.30 11.83 -11.20
C LEU A 36 -10.39 12.85 -10.89
N ASP A 37 -10.49 13.87 -11.74
CA ASP A 37 -11.65 14.77 -11.76
C ASP A 37 -12.90 14.08 -12.35
N GLU A 38 -14.00 14.84 -12.43
CA GLU A 38 -15.27 14.37 -13.00
C GLU A 38 -15.18 13.94 -14.47
N ASN A 39 -14.19 14.45 -15.21
CA ASN A 39 -13.94 14.15 -16.61
C ASN A 39 -12.96 12.98 -16.81
N ARG A 40 -12.51 12.34 -15.72
CA ARG A 40 -11.48 11.27 -15.68
C ARG A 40 -10.07 11.75 -16.05
N ASN A 41 -9.79 13.04 -15.92
CA ASN A 41 -8.42 13.53 -16.05
C ASN A 41 -7.67 13.31 -14.74
N VAL A 42 -6.41 12.88 -14.82
CA VAL A 42 -5.54 12.78 -13.65
C VAL A 42 -5.22 14.18 -13.14
N ILE A 43 -5.54 14.45 -11.88
CA ILE A 43 -5.28 15.73 -11.22
C ILE A 43 -4.24 15.62 -10.11
N ASP A 44 -3.96 14.42 -9.62
CA ASP A 44 -3.02 14.20 -8.52
C ASP A 44 -2.63 12.71 -8.43
N SER A 45 -1.51 12.41 -7.78
CA SER A 45 -1.06 11.04 -7.47
C SER A 45 -0.59 10.92 -6.03
N PHE A 46 -0.70 9.70 -5.50
CA PHE A 46 -0.29 9.35 -4.15
C PHE A 46 0.52 8.06 -4.18
N GLN A 47 1.63 8.06 -3.46
CA GLN A 47 2.43 6.86 -3.23
C GLN A 47 3.03 6.92 -1.83
N GLU A 48 2.78 5.90 -1.02
CA GLU A 48 3.34 5.83 0.34
C GLU A 48 3.74 4.39 0.66
N ILE A 49 4.98 4.23 1.12
CA ILE A 49 5.52 2.94 1.56
C ILE A 49 5.14 2.72 3.02
N VAL A 50 4.56 1.55 3.30
CA VAL A 50 4.16 1.13 4.63
C VAL A 50 5.23 0.24 5.23
N LYS A 51 5.73 0.63 6.41
CA LYS A 51 6.68 -0.18 7.17
C LYS A 51 5.98 -1.42 7.76
N PRO A 52 6.44 -2.64 7.44
CA PRO A 52 5.88 -3.86 8.03
C PRO A 52 6.06 -3.90 9.54
N ALA A 53 5.08 -4.46 10.24
CA ALA A 53 5.12 -4.69 11.69
C ALA A 53 5.24 -6.17 12.06
N VAL A 54 4.89 -7.11 11.16
CA VAL A 54 4.97 -8.57 11.42
C VAL A 54 5.97 -9.24 10.47
N TYR A 55 5.87 -8.99 9.17
CA TYR A 55 6.69 -9.61 8.12
C TYR A 55 7.74 -8.62 7.59
N HIS A 56 8.79 -8.39 8.39
CA HIS A 56 9.90 -7.49 8.04
C HIS A 56 10.76 -7.96 6.84
N ARG A 57 10.68 -9.25 6.49
CA ARG A 57 11.34 -9.77 5.29
C ARG A 57 10.33 -9.93 4.18
N LEU A 58 10.64 -9.38 3.01
CA LEU A 58 9.90 -9.64 1.79
C LEU A 58 9.91 -11.13 1.45
N HIS A 59 8.76 -11.66 1.11
CA HIS A 59 8.69 -12.95 0.43
C HIS A 59 9.41 -12.83 -0.94
N PHE A 60 10.15 -13.87 -1.34
CA PHE A 60 11.06 -13.81 -2.49
C PHE A 60 10.36 -13.39 -3.80
N ARG A 61 9.11 -13.84 -4.03
CA ARG A 61 8.30 -13.42 -5.19
C ARG A 61 7.94 -11.93 -5.16
N THR A 62 7.68 -11.36 -3.98
CA THR A 62 7.32 -9.94 -3.82
C THR A 62 8.52 -9.04 -4.15
N LYS A 63 9.74 -9.50 -3.83
CA LYS A 63 10.98 -8.78 -4.13
C LYS A 63 11.29 -8.68 -5.63
N GLU A 64 10.92 -9.69 -6.42
CA GLU A 64 11.15 -9.69 -7.88
C GLU A 64 10.18 -8.78 -8.63
N ILE A 65 8.95 -8.61 -8.13
CA ILE A 65 7.88 -7.89 -8.83
C ILE A 65 7.93 -6.38 -8.57
N LEU A 66 8.20 -5.97 -7.32
CA LEU A 66 8.02 -4.57 -6.92
C LEU A 66 9.23 -3.66 -7.13
N GLY A 67 10.43 -4.22 -7.33
CA GLY A 67 11.67 -3.41 -7.35
C GLY A 67 11.96 -2.64 -6.04
N ILE A 68 11.15 -2.85 -5.00
CA ILE A 68 11.32 -2.27 -3.66
C ILE A 68 12.43 -3.04 -2.95
N THR A 69 13.51 -2.34 -2.63
CA THR A 69 14.58 -2.88 -1.79
C THR A 69 14.12 -2.95 -0.34
N SER A 70 14.65 -3.90 0.42
CA SER A 70 14.37 -4.02 1.87
C SER A 70 14.64 -2.71 2.63
N ASN A 71 15.57 -1.88 2.14
CA ASN A 71 15.88 -0.57 2.73
C ASN A 71 14.71 0.40 2.60
N ARG A 72 14.02 0.44 1.45
CA ARG A 72 12.85 1.32 1.26
C ARG A 72 11.68 0.94 2.17
N LEU A 73 11.51 -0.35 2.48
CA LEU A 73 10.47 -0.81 3.42
C LEU A 73 10.75 -0.34 4.85
N GLU A 74 12.02 -0.38 5.28
CA GLU A 74 12.41 0.06 6.61
C GLU A 74 12.27 1.59 6.79
N GLU A 75 12.39 2.34 5.69
CA GLU A 75 12.17 3.79 5.60
C GLU A 75 10.69 4.17 5.51
N GLY A 76 9.78 3.20 5.30
CA GLY A 76 8.34 3.43 5.26
C GLY A 76 7.78 3.95 6.59
N ILE A 77 6.52 4.40 6.55
CA ILE A 77 5.82 4.87 7.75
C ILE A 77 4.87 3.80 8.30
N PRO A 78 4.51 3.84 9.60
CA PRO A 78 3.54 2.90 10.15
C PRO A 78 2.20 2.95 9.41
N PHE A 79 1.55 1.79 9.22
CA PHE A 79 0.29 1.68 8.48
C PHE A 79 -0.77 2.72 8.88
N LYS A 80 -0.95 2.96 10.18
CA LYS A 80 -1.91 3.95 10.68
C LYS A 80 -1.61 5.37 10.18
N ALA A 81 -0.33 5.73 10.07
CA ALA A 81 0.09 7.03 9.54
C ALA A 81 -0.12 7.10 8.02
N ALA A 82 0.21 6.03 7.28
CA ALA A 82 0.00 5.96 5.84
C ALA A 82 -1.48 6.09 5.45
N VAL A 83 -2.36 5.33 6.11
CA VAL A 83 -3.81 5.42 5.84
C VAL A 83 -4.36 6.80 6.21
N LYS A 84 -3.88 7.40 7.30
CA LYS A 84 -4.28 8.76 7.67
C LYS A 84 -3.91 9.75 6.56
N LYS A 85 -2.67 9.74 6.09
CA LYS A 85 -2.22 10.59 4.97
C LYS A 85 -3.02 10.33 3.70
N PHE A 86 -3.28 9.06 3.38
CA PHE A 86 -4.04 8.67 2.19
C PHE A 86 -5.47 9.23 2.24
N LEU A 87 -6.18 9.05 3.36
CA LEU A 87 -7.54 9.56 3.53
C LEU A 87 -7.58 11.10 3.54
N GLU A 88 -6.60 11.76 4.17
CA GLU A 88 -6.46 13.22 4.11
C GLU A 88 -6.23 13.70 2.67
N TRP A 89 -5.39 12.99 1.90
CA TRP A 89 -5.14 13.28 0.49
C TRP A 89 -6.36 13.03 -0.40
N CYS A 90 -7.17 12.00 -0.13
CA CYS A 90 -8.43 11.76 -0.85
C CYS A 90 -9.39 12.93 -0.72
N GLY A 91 -9.46 13.54 0.48
CA GLY A 91 -10.43 14.58 0.80
C GLY A 91 -11.85 14.04 1.00
N THR A 92 -12.84 14.92 0.90
CA THR A 92 -14.27 14.58 1.07
C THR A 92 -14.97 14.42 -0.28
N ASP A 93 -16.07 13.66 -0.32
CA ASP A 93 -16.89 13.44 -1.53
C ASP A 93 -16.11 12.78 -2.69
N VAL A 94 -15.63 11.56 -2.43
CA VAL A 94 -14.88 10.74 -3.40
C VAL A 94 -15.53 9.39 -3.66
N LYS A 95 -15.27 8.83 -4.84
CA LYS A 95 -15.57 7.43 -5.17
C LYS A 95 -14.26 6.64 -5.32
N PHE A 96 -14.16 5.53 -4.59
CA PHE A 96 -13.04 4.61 -4.71
C PHE A 96 -13.23 3.64 -5.87
N CYS A 97 -12.15 3.37 -6.59
CA CYS A 97 -12.06 2.48 -7.74
C CYS A 97 -10.83 1.57 -7.57
N THR A 98 -10.92 0.32 -8.01
CA THR A 98 -9.86 -0.70 -8.01
C THR A 98 -9.86 -1.46 -9.32
#